data_AF-A0A5C0SA33-F1
#
_entry.id   AF-A0A5C0SA33-F1
#
_cell.length_a   1.000
_cell.length_b   1.000
_cell.length_c   1.000
_cell.angle_alpha   90.00
_cell.angle_beta   90.00
_cell.angle_gamma   90.00
#
_symmetry.space_group_name_H-M   'P 1'
#
loop_
_entity.id
_entity.type
_entity.pdbx_description
1 polymer ?
#
loop_
_entity_poly.entity_id
_entity_poly.type
_entity_poly.pdbx_seq_one_letter_code
_entity_poly.pdbx_strand_id
1 'polypeptide(L)'
;MGAVSEKPIQRVIEESVPGKQVTIAHVIASPTYDIYERLGIDDKGAIGILTITPYETAIIAADVATKAADVEIGFLDRFTGSLIITGDVDSVETALHAVNDTLKSLLDFTTAPITRT
;
A
#
# COMPACT_ATOMS: atom_id res chain seq x y z
N MET A 1 -31.23 -37.81 24.33
CA MET A 1 -30.33 -36.63 24.44
C MET A 1 -28.92 -37.11 24.16
N GLY A 2 -28.38 -36.81 22.99
CA GLY A 2 -27.04 -37.23 22.59
C GLY A 2 -25.98 -36.34 23.25
N ALA A 3 -24.99 -36.95 23.89
CA ALA A 3 -23.85 -36.25 24.45
C ALA A 3 -23.04 -35.63 23.32
N VAL A 4 -22.94 -34.30 23.28
CA VAL A 4 -21.99 -33.59 22.43
C VAL A 4 -20.60 -33.89 22.99
N SER A 5 -19.82 -34.68 22.24
CA SER A 5 -18.42 -34.90 22.55
C SER A 5 -17.66 -33.61 22.29
N GLU A 6 -17.34 -32.86 23.35
CA GLU A 6 -16.47 -31.70 23.26
C GLU A 6 -15.05 -32.17 22.91
N LYS A 7 -14.61 -31.89 21.68
CA LYS A 7 -13.20 -32.08 21.32
C LYS A 7 -12.34 -31.12 22.13
N PRO A 8 -11.23 -31.57 22.74
CA PRO A 8 -10.34 -30.68 23.47
C PRO A 8 -9.73 -29.64 22.52
N ILE A 9 -9.73 -28.37 22.94
CA ILE A 9 -9.15 -27.26 22.19
C ILE A 9 -7.63 -27.45 22.09
N GLN A 10 -7.12 -27.57 20.86
CA GLN A 10 -5.69 -27.67 20.61
C GLN A 10 -5.01 -26.32 20.85
N ARG A 11 -3.94 -26.29 21.65
CA ARG A 11 -3.10 -25.11 21.88
C ARG A 11 -1.82 -25.22 21.04
N VAL A 12 -1.44 -24.13 20.39
CA VAL A 12 -0.24 -24.02 19.55
C VAL A 12 0.49 -22.73 19.94
N ILE A 13 1.82 -22.74 19.94
CA ILE A 13 2.64 -21.53 20.06
C ILE A 13 2.90 -21.06 18.63
N GLU A 14 2.58 -19.80 18.36
CA GLU A 14 2.79 -19.16 17.05
C GLU A 14 3.70 -17.96 17.22
N GLU A 15 4.83 -17.96 16.50
CA GLU A 15 5.70 -16.81 16.38
C GLU A 15 5.32 -16.04 15.11
N SER A 16 4.74 -14.85 15.30
CA SER A 16 4.32 -14.01 14.18
C SER A 16 5.46 -13.10 13.72
N VAL A 17 5.72 -13.10 12.42
CA VAL A 17 6.67 -12.22 11.76
C VAL A 17 6.01 -11.56 10.54
N PRO A 18 6.35 -10.31 10.20
CA PRO A 18 5.79 -9.67 9.02
C PRO A 18 6.30 -10.32 7.74
N GLY A 19 5.39 -10.56 6.79
CA GLY A 19 5.77 -10.90 5.42
C GLY A 19 6.32 -9.70 4.64
N LYS A 20 6.91 -9.94 3.47
CA LYS A 20 7.33 -8.92 2.50
C LYS A 20 6.31 -8.85 1.36
N GLN A 21 5.35 -7.94 1.46
CA GLN A 21 4.25 -7.85 0.50
C GLN A 21 3.79 -6.41 0.25
N VAL A 22 3.51 -6.08 -1.01
CA VAL A 22 2.64 -4.96 -1.39
C VAL A 22 1.24 -5.54 -1.62
N THR A 23 0.30 -5.19 -0.74
CA THR A 23 -1.05 -5.76 -0.73
C THR A 23 -2.00 -4.95 -1.61
N ILE A 24 -1.82 -3.63 -1.66
CA ILE A 24 -2.60 -2.71 -2.50
C ILE A 24 -1.62 -1.83 -3.25
N ALA A 25 -1.87 -1.65 -4.54
CA ALA A 25 -1.27 -0.64 -5.41
C ALA A 25 -2.37 -0.13 -6.35
N HIS A 26 -2.96 1.01 -6.03
CA HIS A 26 -4.20 1.48 -6.64
C HIS A 26 -4.12 2.94 -7.07
N VAL A 27 -4.65 3.25 -8.25
CA VAL A 27 -4.79 4.62 -8.78
C VAL A 27 -6.26 5.04 -8.75
N ILE A 28 -6.56 6.16 -8.12
CA ILE A 28 -7.84 6.87 -8.25
C ILE A 28 -7.59 8.03 -9.20
N ALA A 29 -8.04 7.92 -10.45
CA ALA A 29 -7.68 8.87 -11.51
C ALA A 29 -8.38 10.23 -11.37
N SER A 30 -9.56 10.26 -10.75
CA SER A 30 -10.33 11.49 -10.54
C SER A 30 -11.10 11.41 -9.21
N PRO A 31 -10.42 11.56 -8.06
CA PRO A 31 -11.05 11.54 -6.75
C PRO A 31 -12.04 12.70 -6.61
N THR A 32 -13.09 12.50 -5.82
CA THR A 32 -13.98 13.61 -5.45
C THR A 32 -13.28 14.53 -4.46
N TYR A 33 -13.60 15.84 -4.52
CA TYR A 33 -12.99 16.84 -3.66
C TYR A 33 -13.07 16.53 -2.15
N ASP A 34 -14.18 15.94 -1.68
CA ASP A 34 -14.36 15.50 -0.27
C ASP A 34 -13.28 14.49 0.16
N ILE A 35 -12.73 13.69 -0.76
CA ILE A 35 -11.63 12.76 -0.45
C ILE A 35 -10.33 13.52 -0.17
N TYR A 36 -9.99 14.51 -1.01
CA TYR A 36 -8.82 15.36 -0.81
C TYR A 36 -8.87 16.09 0.54
N GLU A 37 -10.03 16.70 0.85
CA GLU A 37 -10.24 17.44 2.10
C GLU A 37 -10.09 16.54 3.33
N ARG A 38 -10.67 15.34 3.31
CA ARG A 38 -10.59 14.39 4.42
C ARG A 38 -9.20 13.79 4.62
N LEU A 39 -8.44 13.64 3.53
CA LEU A 39 -7.04 13.20 3.60
C LEU A 39 -6.09 14.34 3.98
N GLY A 40 -6.53 15.60 3.88
CA GLY A 40 -5.71 16.77 4.16
C GLY A 40 -4.59 16.95 3.14
N ILE A 41 -4.84 16.60 1.88
CA ILE A 41 -3.86 16.66 0.79
C ILE A 41 -4.35 17.57 -0.33
N ASP A 42 -3.43 18.12 -1.11
CA ASP A 42 -3.77 19.02 -2.23
C ASP A 42 -4.48 18.27 -3.37
N ASP A 43 -5.45 18.95 -4.01
CA ASP A 43 -6.12 18.48 -5.21
C ASP A 43 -5.21 18.61 -6.43
N LYS A 44 -4.40 17.57 -6.67
CA LYS A 44 -3.40 17.51 -7.74
C LYS A 44 -3.70 16.45 -8.81
N GLY A 45 -4.99 16.13 -9.01
CA GLY A 45 -5.43 15.27 -10.12
C GLY A 45 -5.78 13.85 -9.68
N ALA A 46 -4.80 12.96 -9.62
CA ALA A 46 -4.97 11.55 -9.23
C ALA A 46 -4.35 11.26 -7.85
N ILE A 47 -4.84 10.20 -7.22
CA ILE A 47 -4.29 9.66 -5.97
C ILE A 47 -3.76 8.25 -6.21
N GLY A 48 -2.52 7.99 -5.79
CA GLY A 48 -1.95 6.66 -5.68
C GLY A 48 -2.00 6.16 -4.25
N ILE A 49 -2.45 4.92 -4.04
CA ILE A 49 -2.57 4.28 -2.71
C ILE A 49 -1.75 3.01 -2.71
N LEU A 50 -0.86 2.89 -1.72
CA LEU A 50 -0.06 1.70 -1.45
C LEU A 50 -0.28 1.21 -0.03
N THR A 51 -0.40 -0.11 0.13
CA THR A 51 -0.39 -0.78 1.46
C THR A 51 0.69 -1.84 1.46
N ILE A 52 1.68 -1.68 2.33
CA ILE A 52 2.94 -2.43 2.29
C ILE A 52 3.22 -3.06 3.66
N THR A 53 3.72 -4.28 3.67
CA THR A 53 4.22 -4.98 4.85
C THR A 53 5.64 -5.48 4.55
N PRO A 54 6.63 -5.27 5.45
CA PRO A 54 6.55 -4.56 6.72
C PRO A 54 6.37 -3.05 6.54
N TYR A 55 5.80 -2.38 7.54
CA TYR A 55 5.28 -1.03 7.45
C TYR A 55 6.34 0.05 7.16
N GLU A 56 7.57 -0.17 7.62
CA GLU A 56 8.71 0.73 7.41
C GLU A 56 9.10 0.83 5.93
N THR A 57 8.70 -0.15 5.11
CA THR A 57 8.92 -0.16 3.65
C THR A 57 8.18 1.00 2.97
N ALA A 58 7.15 1.58 3.60
CA ALA A 58 6.48 2.78 3.08
C ALA A 58 7.46 3.95 2.85
N ILE A 59 8.55 4.04 3.65
CA ILE A 59 9.59 5.06 3.48
C ILE A 59 10.37 4.84 2.17
N ILE A 60 10.71 3.58 1.89
CA ILE A 60 11.42 3.19 0.65
C ILE A 60 10.51 3.42 -0.56
N ALA A 61 9.25 3.03 -0.46
CA ALA A 61 8.27 3.24 -1.52
C ALA A 61 8.09 4.73 -1.86
N ALA A 62 8.04 5.60 -0.84
CA ALA A 62 7.89 7.05 -1.05
C ALA A 62 9.11 7.66 -1.75
N ASP A 63 10.32 7.24 -1.36
CA ASP A 63 11.57 7.68 -1.99
C ASP A 63 11.67 7.22 -3.45
N VAL A 64 11.24 5.99 -3.75
CA VAL A 64 11.20 5.48 -5.12
C VAL A 64 10.17 6.22 -5.96
N ALA A 65 8.94 6.39 -5.45
CA ALA A 65 7.84 7.05 -6.15
C ALA A 65 8.20 8.47 -6.58
N THR A 66 8.72 9.29 -5.65
CA THR A 66 9.09 10.70 -5.90
C THR A 66 10.28 10.87 -6.84
N LYS A 67 11.10 9.83 -7.03
CA LYS A 67 12.21 9.82 -8.01
C LYS A 67 11.81 9.29 -9.37
N ALA A 68 10.70 8.54 -9.45
CA ALA A 68 10.27 7.88 -10.67
C ALA A 68 9.41 8.79 -11.55
N ALA A 69 8.60 9.68 -10.96
CA ALA A 69 7.69 10.55 -11.67
C ALA A 69 7.43 11.85 -10.89
N ASP A 70 6.73 12.80 -11.53
CA ASP A 70 6.33 14.07 -10.92
C ASP A 70 5.13 13.85 -9.99
N VAL A 71 5.40 13.32 -8.80
CA VAL A 71 4.41 13.03 -7.76
C VAL A 71 4.83 13.62 -6.42
N GLU A 72 3.85 13.97 -5.60
CA GLU A 72 4.05 14.44 -4.24
C GLU A 72 3.54 13.43 -3.22
N ILE A 73 4.16 13.44 -2.03
CA ILE A 73 3.72 12.60 -0.91
C ILE A 73 2.59 13.33 -0.19
N GLY A 74 1.37 12.83 -0.36
CA GLY A 74 0.21 13.30 0.42
C GLY A 74 0.23 12.76 1.85
N PHE A 75 0.57 11.48 2.02
CA PHE A 75 0.62 10.85 3.34
C PHE A 75 1.61 9.68 3.36
N LEU A 76 2.42 9.59 4.41
CA LEU A 76 3.37 8.49 4.62
C LEU A 76 3.27 8.01 6.06
N ASP A 77 2.81 6.77 6.24
CA ASP A 77 2.61 6.17 7.56
C ASP A 77 3.39 4.87 7.73
N ARG A 78 4.50 4.97 8.45
CA ARG A 78 5.37 3.85 8.82
C ARG A 78 4.83 2.96 9.94
N PHE A 79 3.68 3.28 10.53
CA PHE A 79 3.02 2.48 11.56
C PHE A 79 1.93 1.58 10.99
N THR A 80 1.38 1.93 9.83
CA THR A 80 0.37 1.13 9.12
C THR A 80 0.86 0.60 7.77
N GLY A 81 2.00 1.10 7.28
CA GLY A 81 2.54 0.74 5.96
C GLY A 81 1.77 1.38 4.80
N SER A 82 1.06 2.47 5.08
CA SER A 82 0.23 3.18 4.09
C SER A 82 1.04 4.32 3.47
N LEU A 83 0.97 4.43 2.14
CA LEU A 83 1.54 5.55 1.38
C LEU A 83 0.47 6.07 0.41
N ILE A 84 0.24 7.38 0.46
CA ILE A 84 -0.61 8.11 -0.46
C ILE A 84 0.25 9.11 -1.22
N ILE A 85 0.22 9.04 -2.55
CA ILE A 85 0.87 10.01 -3.44
C ILE A 85 -0.16 10.71 -4.31
N THR A 86 0.16 11.92 -4.76
CA THR A 86 -0.69 12.70 -5.66
C THR A 86 0.09 13.22 -6.86
N GLY A 87 -0.59 13.45 -7.98
CA GLY A 87 0.00 13.93 -9.22
C GLY A 87 -0.95 13.68 -10.39
N ASP A 88 -0.52 13.96 -11.61
CA ASP A 88 -1.30 13.55 -12.78
C ASP A 88 -1.39 12.02 -12.87
N VAL A 89 -2.40 11.53 -13.59
CA VAL A 89 -2.72 10.09 -13.65
C VAL A 89 -1.53 9.27 -14.15
N ASP A 90 -0.82 9.76 -15.16
CA ASP A 90 0.29 9.03 -15.79
C ASP A 90 1.50 9.00 -14.86
N SER A 91 1.79 10.11 -14.17
CA SER A 91 2.84 10.18 -13.15
C SER A 91 2.57 9.25 -11.96
N VAL A 92 1.33 9.22 -11.45
CA VAL A 92 0.94 8.32 -10.35
C VAL A 92 1.06 6.86 -10.78
N GLU A 93 0.56 6.49 -11.96
CA GLU A 93 0.66 5.12 -12.48
C GLU A 93 2.12 4.71 -12.67
N THR A 94 2.96 5.59 -13.23
CA THR A 94 4.40 5.38 -13.39
C THR A 94 5.10 5.17 -12.05
N ALA A 95 4.80 6.00 -11.05
CA ALA A 95 5.36 5.88 -9.71
C ALA A 95 4.99 4.55 -9.04
N LEU A 96 3.73 4.13 -9.14
CA LEU A 96 3.26 2.87 -8.58
C LEU A 96 3.94 1.65 -9.23
N HIS A 97 4.10 1.67 -10.56
CA HIS A 97 4.85 0.64 -11.28
C HIS A 97 6.31 0.57 -10.82
N ALA A 98 6.99 1.72 -10.73
CA ALA A 98 8.38 1.78 -10.29
C ALA A 98 8.56 1.26 -8.85
N VAL A 99 7.64 1.57 -7.95
CA VAL A 99 7.64 1.05 -6.58
C VAL A 99 7.50 -0.47 -6.58
N ASN A 100 6.48 -1.00 -7.26
CA ASN A 100 6.24 -2.44 -7.33
C ASN A 100 7.45 -3.19 -7.92
N ASP A 101 7.98 -2.72 -9.04
CA ASP A 101 9.11 -3.35 -9.70
C ASP A 101 10.36 -3.29 -8.83
N THR A 102 10.62 -2.18 -8.15
CA THR A 102 11.76 -2.05 -7.22
C THR A 102 11.61 -3.00 -6.04
N LEU A 103 10.47 -3.00 -5.36
CA LEU A 103 10.27 -3.85 -4.19
C LEU A 103 10.30 -5.34 -4.57
N LYS A 104 9.75 -5.70 -5.73
CA LYS A 104 9.79 -7.07 -6.24
C LYS A 104 11.20 -7.51 -6.63
N SER A 105 11.91 -6.72 -7.44
CA SER A 105 13.18 -7.13 -8.03
C SER A 105 14.37 -6.96 -7.09
N LEU A 106 14.40 -5.90 -6.28
CA LEU A 106 15.51 -5.58 -5.40
C LEU A 106 15.35 -6.21 -4.01
N LEU A 107 14.14 -6.18 -3.45
CA LEU A 107 13.87 -6.61 -2.07
C LEU A 107 13.06 -7.91 -1.98
N ASP A 108 12.72 -8.51 -3.12
CA ASP A 108 12.03 -9.79 -3.21
C ASP A 108 10.68 -9.78 -2.45
N PHE A 109 9.86 -8.77 -2.75
CA PHE A 109 8.49 -8.65 -2.26
C PHE A 109 7.51 -9.38 -3.17
N THR A 110 6.46 -9.95 -2.58
CA THR A 110 5.24 -10.30 -3.32
C THR A 110 4.45 -9.03 -3.60
N THR A 111 4.09 -8.75 -4.86
CA THR A 111 3.43 -7.48 -5.23
C THR A 111 2.05 -7.71 -5.84
N ALA A 112 1.07 -6.92 -5.40
CA ALA A 112 -0.24 -6.82 -6.03
C ALA A 112 -0.15 -6.17 -7.43
N PRO A 113 -1.04 -6.53 -8.38
CA PRO A 113 -1.14 -5.82 -9.65
C PRO A 113 -1.58 -4.37 -9.43
N ILE A 114 -1.18 -3.47 -10.32
CA ILE A 114 -1.70 -2.11 -10.33
C ILE A 114 -3.18 -2.16 -10.74
N THR A 115 -4.03 -1.49 -9.97
CA THR A 115 -5.47 -1.40 -10.20
C THR A 115 -5.89 0.07 -10.30
N ARG A 116 -7.03 0.36 -10.93
CA ARG A 116 -7.44 1.73 -11.22
C ARG A 116 -8.96 1.92 -11.11
N THR A 117 -9.38 3.11 -10.65
CA THR A 117 -10.75 3.65 -10.73
C THR A 117 -10.76 5.08 -11.24
#